data_AF-A0A4S4KKN5-F1
#
_entry.id   AF-A0A4S4KKN5-F1
#
_cell.length_a   1.000
_cell.length_b   1.000
_cell.length_c   1.000
_cell.angle_alpha   90.00
_cell.angle_beta   90.00
_cell.angle_gamma   90.00
#
_symmetry.space_group_name_H-M   'P 1'
#
loop_
_entity.id
_entity.type
_entity.pdbx_description
1 polymer ?
#
loop_
_entity_poly.entity_id
_entity_poly.type
_entity_poly.pdbx_seq_one_letter_code
_entity_poly.pdbx_strand_id
1 'polypeptide(L)'
;MSQQSAEIIAAYESYLVNVIITYSMTMVYEYLITLNDEITMIWRRTWTVVTWLFMTNRYLMIVSTIWAAVPATAKVRLANY
;
A
#
# COMPACT_ATOMS: atom_id res chain seq x y z
N MET A 1 -28.88 -8.81 -17.73
CA MET A 1 -28.19 -7.64 -17.15
C MET A 1 -27.59 -7.93 -15.78
N SER A 2 -28.31 -8.55 -14.83
CA SER A 2 -27.80 -8.85 -13.48
C SER A 2 -26.55 -9.75 -13.42
N GLN A 3 -26.51 -10.81 -14.23
CA GLN A 3 -25.40 -11.76 -14.21
C GLN A 3 -24.11 -11.18 -14.82
N GLN A 4 -24.23 -10.48 -15.96
CA GLN A 4 -23.10 -9.83 -16.61
C GLN A 4 -22.50 -8.71 -15.74
N SER A 5 -23.32 -7.96 -15.00
CA SER A 5 -22.82 -6.97 -14.04
C SER A 5 -22.09 -7.61 -12.86
N ALA A 6 -22.54 -8.77 -12.37
CA ALA A 6 -21.90 -9.47 -11.26
C ALA A 6 -20.52 -10.03 -11.65
N GLU A 7 -20.41 -10.59 -12.85
CA GLU A 7 -19.15 -11.11 -13.39
C GLU A 7 -18.10 -10.01 -13.56
N ILE A 8 -18.51 -8.82 -14.04
CA ILE A 8 -17.61 -7.66 -14.18
C ILE A 8 -17.08 -7.20 -12.81
N ILE A 9 -17.94 -7.15 -11.78
CA ILE A 9 -17.55 -6.77 -10.42
C ILE A 9 -16.53 -7.77 -9.87
N ALA A 10 -16.77 -9.08 -10.02
CA ALA A 10 -15.85 -10.11 -9.53
C ALA A 10 -14.48 -10.05 -10.22
N ALA A 11 -14.46 -9.84 -11.54
CA ALA A 11 -13.21 -9.69 -12.29
C ALA A 11 -12.43 -8.44 -11.85
N TYR A 12 -13.13 -7.33 -11.59
CA TYR A 12 -12.52 -6.10 -11.09
C TYR A 12 -11.94 -6.26 -9.68
N GLU A 13 -12.66 -6.91 -8.75
CA GLU A 13 -12.18 -7.18 -7.40
C GLU A 13 -10.93 -8.08 -7.40
N SER A 14 -10.90 -9.12 -8.25
CA SER A 14 -9.71 -9.97 -8.43
C SER A 14 -8.51 -9.18 -8.97
N TYR A 15 -8.74 -8.32 -9.97
CA TYR A 15 -7.70 -7.45 -10.51
C TYR A 15 -7.15 -6.49 -9.44
N LEU A 16 -8.03 -5.84 -8.67
CA LEU A 16 -7.64 -4.94 -7.59
C LEU A 16 -6.80 -5.66 -6.52
N VAL A 17 -7.22 -6.85 -6.09
CA VAL A 17 -6.46 -7.63 -5.10
C VAL A 17 -5.07 -7.98 -5.61
N ASN A 18 -4.95 -8.43 -6.87
CA ASN A 18 -3.66 -8.74 -7.49
C ASN A 18 -2.75 -7.52 -7.54
N VAL A 19 -3.28 -6.39 -8.01
CA VAL A 19 -2.57 -5.12 -8.10
C VAL A 19 -2.10 -4.64 -6.73
N ILE A 20 -2.97 -4.66 -5.72
CA ILE A 20 -2.62 -4.26 -4.35
C ILE A 20 -1.51 -5.14 -3.81
N ILE A 21 -1.59 -6.47 -3.97
CA ILE A 21 -0.55 -7.40 -3.50
C ILE A 21 0.79 -7.10 -4.16
N THR A 22 0.82 -6.98 -5.50
CA THR A 22 2.06 -6.70 -6.24
C THR A 22 2.70 -5.39 -5.80
N TYR A 23 1.94 -4.29 -5.76
CA TYR A 23 2.47 -3.00 -5.32
C TYR A 23 2.93 -3.02 -3.86
N SER A 24 2.19 -3.69 -2.97
CA SER A 24 2.55 -3.82 -1.55
C SER A 24 3.87 -4.57 -1.38
N MET A 25 4.08 -5.66 -2.13
CA MET A 25 5.30 -6.47 -2.04
C MET A 25 6.52 -5.71 -2.56
N THR A 26 6.40 -5.06 -3.73
CA THR A 26 7.48 -4.23 -4.28
C THR A 26 7.83 -3.11 -3.32
N MET A 27 6.81 -2.44 -2.78
CA MET A 27 6.99 -1.39 -1.79
C MET A 27 7.74 -1.89 -0.55
N VAL A 28 7.29 -2.97 0.09
CA VAL A 28 7.94 -3.51 1.29
C VAL A 28 9.39 -3.90 0.99
N TYR A 29 9.64 -4.52 -0.16
CA TYR A 29 10.99 -4.89 -0.58
C TYR A 29 11.90 -3.67 -0.71
N GLU A 30 11.47 -2.63 -1.42
CA GLU A 30 12.22 -1.38 -1.59
C GLU A 30 12.52 -0.72 -0.24
N TYR A 31 11.57 -0.76 0.71
CA TYR A 31 11.81 -0.27 2.06
C TYR A 31 12.87 -1.04 2.81
N LEU A 32 12.83 -2.37 2.77
CA LEU A 32 13.78 -3.19 3.52
C LEU A 32 15.22 -2.94 3.06
N ILE A 33 15.45 -2.76 1.76
CA ILE A 33 16.80 -2.56 1.22
C ILE A 33 17.33 -1.15 1.47
N THR A 34 16.49 -0.11 1.44
CA THR A 34 16.97 1.27 1.60
C THR A 34 16.88 1.79 3.04
N LEU A 35 16.22 1.07 3.96
CA LEU A 35 16.03 1.50 5.34
C LEU A 35 17.33 1.87 6.05
N ASN A 36 18.40 1.10 5.82
CA ASN A 36 19.69 1.34 6.47
C ASN A 36 20.34 2.65 6.00
N ASP A 37 20.25 2.93 4.71
CA ASP A 37 20.75 4.17 4.11
C ASP A 37 19.90 5.37 4.54
N GLU A 38 18.58 5.20 4.61
CA GLU A 38 17.66 6.21 5.14
C GLU A 38 18.01 6.60 6.56
N ILE A 39 18.17 5.62 7.46
CA ILE A 39 18.56 5.86 8.86
C ILE A 39 19.83 6.68 8.92
N THR A 40 20.82 6.31 8.11
CA THR A 40 22.13 6.97 8.11
C THR A 40 22.09 8.39 7.54
N MET A 41 21.36 8.62 6.45
CA MET A 41 21.39 9.89 5.71
C MET A 41 20.32 10.89 6.14
N ILE A 42 19.11 10.41 6.46
CA ILE A 42 17.94 11.24 6.76
C ILE A 42 17.78 11.40 8.27
N TRP A 43 17.85 10.30 9.03
CA TRP A 43 17.46 10.30 10.45
C TRP A 43 18.58 10.70 11.41
N ARG A 44 19.85 10.45 11.07
CA ARG A 44 21.01 10.85 11.88
C ARG A 44 21.44 12.32 11.69
N ARG A 45 20.86 13.03 10.72
CA ARG A 45 21.15 14.45 10.43
C ARG A 45 20.10 15.37 11.08
N THR A 46 20.43 16.66 11.22
CA THR A 46 19.44 17.68 11.57
C THR A 46 18.27 17.65 10.58
N TRP A 47 17.06 17.66 11.13
CA TRP A 47 15.84 17.56 10.33
C TRP A 47 15.66 18.83 9.52
N THR A 48 15.57 18.67 8.20
CA THR A 48 15.39 19.79 7.27
C THR A 48 14.08 19.65 6.52
N VAL A 49 13.70 20.65 5.73
CA VAL A 49 12.55 20.56 4.81
C VAL A 49 12.67 19.36 3.87
N VAL A 50 13.90 18.96 3.50
CA VAL A 50 14.14 17.76 2.68
C VAL A 50 13.74 16.48 3.41
N THR A 51 13.97 16.38 4.73
CA THR A 51 13.51 15.25 5.56
C THR A 51 11.99 15.14 5.52
N TRP A 52 11.28 16.25 5.66
CA TRP A 52 9.81 16.25 5.61
C TRP A 52 9.28 15.90 4.21
N LEU A 53 9.88 16.46 3.15
CA LEU A 53 9.51 16.13 1.78
C LEU A 53 9.75 14.64 1.45
N PHE A 54 10.86 14.09 1.96
CA PHE A 54 11.16 12.66 1.84
C PHE A 54 10.13 11.82 2.61
N MET A 55 9.81 12.20 3.85
CA MET A 55 8.80 11.53 4.67
C MET A 55 7.42 11.51 3.99
N THR A 56 6.99 12.64 3.43
CA THR A 56 5.70 12.76 2.74
C THR A 56 5.67 11.86 1.50
N ASN A 57 6.68 11.90 0.62
CA ASN A 57 6.68 11.04 -0.56
C ASN A 57 6.73 9.55 -0.19
N ARG A 58 7.54 9.21 0.81
CA ARG A 58 7.81 7.82 1.15
C ARG A 58 6.64 7.22 1.94
N TYR A 59 6.30 7.79 3.09
CA TYR A 59 5.32 7.20 4.01
C TYR A 59 3.86 7.45 3.61
N LEU A 60 3.54 8.46 2.80
CA LEU A 60 2.16 8.60 2.31
C LEU A 60 1.74 7.43 1.42
N MET A 61 2.68 6.87 0.65
CA MET A 61 2.40 5.69 -0.18
C MET A 61 2.06 4.46 0.69
N ILE A 62 2.61 4.37 1.91
CA ILE A 62 2.28 3.29 2.84
C ILE A 62 0.85 3.50 3.31
N VAL A 63 0.56 4.72 3.77
CA VAL A 63 -0.75 5.09 4.30
C VAL A 63 -1.83 4.88 3.25
N SER A 64 -1.61 5.28 2.00
CA SER A 64 -2.57 5.08 0.91
C SER A 64 -2.81 3.61 0.61
N THR A 65 -1.75 2.78 0.62
CA THR A 65 -1.85 1.34 0.36
C THR A 65 -2.61 0.63 1.48
N ILE A 66 -2.32 0.96 2.75
CA ILE A 66 -3.06 0.45 3.90
C ILE A 66 -4.53 0.88 3.81
N TRP A 67 -4.79 2.15 3.55
CA TRP A 67 -6.15 2.68 3.43
C TRP A 67 -6.96 1.97 2.33
N ALA A 68 -6.34 1.69 1.18
CA ALA A 68 -6.97 0.96 0.08
C ALA A 68 -7.23 -0.53 0.42
N ALA A 69 -6.35 -1.15 1.20
CA ALA A 69 -6.48 -2.56 1.58
C ALA A 69 -7.46 -2.83 2.74
N VAL A 70 -7.68 -1.84 3.62
CA VAL A 70 -8.53 -1.98 4.83
C VAL A 70 -9.98 -2.41 4.51
N PRO A 71 -10.70 -1.79 3.55
CA PRO A 71 -12.07 -2.19 3.24
C PRO A 71 -12.15 -3.62 2.68
N ALA A 72 -11.17 -4.04 1.88
CA ALA A 72 -11.13 -5.37 1.28
C ALA A 72 -10.95 -6.46 2.35
N THR A 73 -10.07 -6.23 3.32
CA THR A 73 -9.84 -7.17 4.44
C THR A 73 -11.01 -7.22 5.42
N ALA A 74 -11.69 -6.10 5.65
CA ALA A 74 -12.88 -6.05 6.50
C ALA A 74 -14.04 -6.91 5.94
N LYS A 75 -14.26 -6.90 4.62
CA LYS A 75 -15.27 -7.74 3.96
C LYS A 75 -14.97 -9.24 4.10
N VAL A 76 -13.70 -9.64 3.94
CA VAL A 76 -13.27 -11.04 4.12
C VAL A 76 -13.56 -11.54 5.54
N ARG A 77 -13.39 -10.70 6.56
CA ARG A 77 -13.68 -11.08 7.96
C ARG A 77 -15.17 -11.31 8.21
N LEU A 78 -16.06 -10.52 7.60
CA LEU A 78 -17.51 -10.64 7.79
C LEU A 78 -18.12 -11.84 7.06
N ALA A 79 -17.49 -12.35 6.00
CA ALA A 79 -17.96 -13.52 5.26
C ALA A 79 -17.64 -14.87 5.95
N ASN A 80 -16.81 -14.87 7.00
CA ASN A 80 -16.36 -16.06 7.72
C ASN A 80 -17.11 -16.29 9.07
N TYR A 81 -18.20 -15.57 9.32
CA TYR A 81 -19.12 -15.74 10.44
C TYR A 81 -20.55 -15.88 9.90
#